data_AF-A0A257LW34-F1
#
_entry.id   AF-A0A257LW34-F1
#
_cell.length_a   1.000
_cell.length_b   1.000
_cell.length_c   1.000
_cell.angle_alpha   90.00
_cell.angle_beta   90.00
_cell.angle_gamma   90.00
#
_symmetry.space_group_name_H-M   'P 1'
#
loop_
_entity.id
_entity.type
_entity.pdbx_description
1 polymer ?
#
loop_
_entity_poly.entity_id
_entity_poly.type
_entity_poly.pdbx_seq_one_letter_code
_entity_poly.pdbx_strand_id
1 'polypeptide(L)'
;RTGGATQAGEELIDLSDPSSIEETTRATPNEGPGERIGRYQLEKRIGEGGCGVVYLAEQLEPVRRKVALKVIRLGMDTERVIERFEMERQSLALMDHPNIARVLDGGATDSGRPYFVMEWVRGARITDYCDVQQLSLRKRIDLFIEVCKGIQHAHQKGVIHRDIKPSNILIDESGGHGPKIIDFGIAKAISGNADSGTEHSSQDQFVGTPAYMSPEQADRRERDIDTRSDVYSLGMLLYELMAGRTPFDSAELASVGLMEMRRILLEREPPVPSALFAGMSPEDQQGIAVHRKCEPAKLPVVLKGDLDSVVMKAIEKDRARRYETVNGLVMDLQRYLAHEPVIARQAKRTYVFRKFVRRNRLAVIAGVGIVLSLLIGLGTAYTYYLREREALDEQLRLRQFADAAHANELMRIDEARGWEGFAHVSVLLSEGKTEEADEQLRATPITSIRLSPQSSVVLRSLGNWNALRGRWPQATDCFKMMMKTDDLNRGQNLTNSLDLVAISSVLIEGGKPQDYRAFQSWATDRYAASSSSLDVSRLLHAILL
;
A
#
# COMPACT_ATOMS: atom_id res chain seq x y z
N ARG A 1 47.51 -60.79 -5.32
CA ARG A 1 46.83 -62.05 -5.73
C ARG A 1 45.36 -61.68 -5.83
N THR A 2 44.66 -61.59 -6.96
CA THR A 2 44.75 -62.05 -8.36
C THR A 2 43.78 -61.10 -9.09
N GLY A 3 44.12 -60.42 -10.19
CA GLY A 3 44.25 -60.96 -11.55
C GLY A 3 42.92 -60.81 -12.31
N GLY A 4 42.87 -59.97 -13.35
CA GLY A 4 41.72 -59.85 -14.26
C GLY A 4 41.65 -58.53 -15.03
N ALA A 5 42.45 -58.41 -16.08
CA ALA A 5 42.34 -57.36 -17.09
C ALA A 5 41.34 -57.78 -18.18
N THR A 6 40.50 -56.85 -18.65
CA THR A 6 39.83 -56.94 -19.95
C THR A 6 39.54 -55.53 -20.50
N GLN A 7 40.26 -55.24 -21.59
CA GLN A 7 40.00 -54.35 -22.73
C GLN A 7 38.80 -53.38 -22.68
N ALA A 8 39.12 -52.08 -22.71
CA ALA A 8 38.28 -51.06 -23.31
C ALA A 8 38.64 -50.98 -24.81
N GLY A 9 37.68 -51.31 -25.68
CA GLY A 9 37.81 -51.13 -27.12
C GLY A 9 37.50 -49.69 -27.51
N GLU A 10 38.52 -49.01 -28.02
CA GLU A 10 38.35 -47.87 -28.92
C GLU A 10 37.86 -48.41 -30.27
N GLU A 11 36.61 -48.13 -30.65
CA GLU A 11 36.19 -48.27 -32.05
C GLU A 11 36.69 -47.05 -32.82
N LEU A 12 37.89 -47.20 -33.39
CA LEU A 12 38.34 -46.46 -34.55
C LEU A 12 37.40 -46.81 -35.72
N ILE A 13 36.67 -45.81 -36.22
CA ILE A 13 36.02 -45.92 -37.53
C ILE A 13 37.14 -45.86 -38.58
N ASP A 14 37.34 -46.97 -39.28
CA ASP A 14 38.26 -47.13 -40.40
C ASP A 14 37.77 -46.29 -41.59
N LEU A 15 38.57 -45.28 -41.99
CA LEU A 15 38.30 -44.35 -43.09
C LEU A 15 38.79 -44.87 -44.46
N SER A 16 38.95 -46.18 -44.64
CA SER A 16 39.54 -46.75 -45.86
C SER A 16 38.58 -47.48 -46.83
N ASP A 17 37.27 -47.47 -46.58
CA ASP A 17 36.28 -48.08 -47.50
C ASP A 17 35.31 -47.02 -48.11
N PRO A 18 35.43 -46.66 -49.40
CA PRO A 18 34.59 -45.65 -50.04
C PRO A 18 33.19 -46.15 -50.45
N SER A 19 32.78 -47.37 -50.10
CA SER A 19 31.63 -48.03 -50.76
C SER A 19 30.35 -48.21 -49.93
N SER A 20 30.23 -47.59 -48.74
CA SER A 20 29.06 -47.82 -47.87
C SER A 20 28.36 -46.57 -47.29
N ILE A 21 28.56 -45.38 -47.87
CA ILE A 21 27.77 -44.16 -47.58
C ILE A 21 27.12 -43.60 -48.85
N GLU A 22 26.37 -44.44 -49.56
CA GLU A 22 25.52 -43.99 -50.68
C GLU A 22 24.06 -44.37 -50.47
N GLU A 23 23.43 -43.76 -49.46
CA GLU A 23 21.99 -43.46 -49.51
C GLU A 23 21.80 -41.96 -49.80
N THR A 24 22.16 -41.60 -51.03
CA THR A 24 21.59 -40.57 -51.91
C THR A 24 20.78 -39.46 -51.23
N THR A 25 21.47 -38.53 -50.54
CA THR A 25 21.05 -37.12 -50.60
C THR A 25 21.58 -36.61 -51.93
N ARG A 26 20.74 -36.40 -52.93
CA ARG A 26 21.15 -35.74 -54.18
C ARG A 26 21.70 -34.35 -53.83
N ALA A 27 23.02 -34.24 -53.67
CA ALA A 27 23.72 -32.98 -53.80
C ALA A 27 23.47 -32.51 -55.24
N THR A 28 22.59 -31.53 -55.38
CA THR A 28 22.46 -30.77 -56.62
C THR A 28 23.82 -30.17 -56.95
N PRO A 29 24.31 -30.32 -58.19
CA PRO A 29 25.60 -29.73 -58.58
C PRO A 29 25.53 -28.21 -58.39
N ASN A 30 26.58 -27.60 -57.82
CA ASN A 30 26.77 -26.15 -57.63
C ASN A 30 26.19 -25.47 -56.35
N GLU A 31 25.88 -26.19 -55.26
CA GLU A 31 25.49 -25.59 -53.96
C GLU A 31 26.20 -26.11 -52.68
N GLY A 32 27.51 -26.37 -52.76
CA GLY A 32 28.40 -26.76 -51.65
C GLY A 32 29.41 -25.66 -51.23
N PRO A 33 30.06 -25.79 -50.05
CA PRO A 33 31.16 -24.90 -49.65
C PRO A 33 32.27 -24.86 -50.72
N GLY A 34 32.71 -23.67 -51.12
CA GLY A 34 33.67 -23.47 -52.20
C GLY A 34 33.04 -23.21 -53.58
N GLU A 35 31.72 -23.39 -53.73
CA GLU A 35 30.99 -23.07 -54.96
C GLU A 35 30.42 -21.65 -54.92
N ARG A 36 29.98 -21.13 -56.08
CA ARG A 36 29.58 -19.74 -56.26
C ARG A 36 28.11 -19.63 -56.66
N ILE A 37 27.35 -18.81 -55.94
CA ILE A 37 25.98 -18.44 -56.30
C ILE A 37 25.99 -16.96 -56.72
N GLY A 38 25.87 -16.69 -58.02
CA GLY A 38 25.90 -15.34 -58.57
C GLY A 38 27.18 -14.57 -58.21
N ARG A 39 27.09 -13.59 -57.30
CA ARG A 39 28.22 -12.76 -56.82
C ARG A 39 28.79 -13.21 -55.48
N TYR A 40 28.32 -14.34 -54.94
CA TYR A 40 28.63 -14.82 -53.60
C TYR A 40 29.43 -16.10 -53.66
N GLN A 41 30.59 -16.09 -53.03
CA GLN A 41 31.44 -17.26 -52.83
C GLN A 41 31.04 -17.95 -51.53
N LEU A 42 30.54 -19.18 -51.58
CA LEU A 42 30.16 -19.92 -50.38
C LEU A 42 31.42 -20.36 -49.63
N GLU A 43 31.56 -19.99 -48.35
CA GLU A 43 32.71 -20.38 -47.53
C GLU A 43 32.40 -21.64 -46.71
N LYS A 44 31.33 -21.59 -45.90
CA LYS A 44 31.01 -22.63 -44.94
C LYS A 44 29.51 -22.70 -44.72
N ARG A 45 28.99 -23.92 -44.57
CA ARG A 45 27.63 -24.15 -44.10
C ARG A 45 27.51 -23.82 -42.60
N ILE A 46 26.62 -22.91 -42.25
CA ILE A 46 26.41 -22.43 -40.86
C ILE A 46 25.09 -22.88 -40.25
N GLY A 47 24.14 -23.35 -41.07
CA GLY A 47 22.90 -23.92 -40.56
C GLY A 47 22.15 -24.72 -41.62
N GLU A 48 21.40 -25.72 -41.18
CA GLU A 48 20.45 -26.48 -41.99
C GLU A 48 19.16 -26.63 -41.20
N GLY A 49 18.04 -26.30 -41.82
CA GLY A 49 16.72 -26.61 -41.30
C GLY A 49 15.81 -27.04 -42.45
N GLY A 50 14.60 -27.49 -42.15
CA GLY A 50 13.70 -27.94 -43.22
C GLY A 50 13.16 -26.82 -44.12
N CYS A 51 13.51 -25.56 -43.86
CA CYS A 51 13.22 -24.43 -44.75
C CYS A 51 14.38 -24.12 -45.70
N GLY A 52 15.56 -24.72 -45.55
CA GLY A 52 16.72 -24.35 -46.35
C GLY A 52 18.08 -24.57 -45.69
N VAL A 53 19.11 -24.18 -46.42
CA VAL A 53 20.50 -24.22 -45.97
C VAL A 53 21.05 -22.80 -45.88
N VAL A 54 21.72 -22.49 -44.78
CA VAL A 54 22.39 -21.20 -44.58
C VAL A 54 23.90 -21.39 -44.68
N TYR A 55 24.52 -20.57 -45.51
CA TYR A 55 25.96 -20.51 -45.74
C TYR A 55 26.51 -19.17 -45.25
N LEU A 56 27.67 -19.19 -44.62
CA LEU A 56 28.56 -18.04 -44.59
C LEU A 56 29.14 -17.91 -45.99
N ALA A 57 29.02 -16.74 -46.58
CA ALA A 57 29.52 -16.44 -47.91
C ALA A 57 30.25 -15.10 -47.94
N GLU A 58 31.15 -14.94 -48.89
CA GLU A 58 31.78 -13.65 -49.21
C GLU A 58 31.13 -13.08 -50.46
N GLN A 59 30.58 -11.88 -50.36
CA GLN A 59 30.21 -11.08 -51.53
C GLN A 59 31.50 -10.62 -52.20
N LEU A 60 31.69 -10.88 -53.50
CA LEU A 60 32.91 -10.49 -54.21
C LEU A 60 32.82 -9.09 -54.85
N GLU A 61 31.63 -8.70 -55.31
CA GLU A 61 31.38 -7.43 -56.03
C GLU A 61 29.97 -6.87 -55.75
N PRO A 62 29.73 -5.55 -55.87
CA PRO A 62 30.73 -4.49 -56.06
C PRO A 62 31.52 -4.17 -54.77
N VAL A 63 31.06 -4.68 -53.62
CA VAL A 63 31.70 -4.49 -52.31
C VAL A 63 32.00 -5.85 -51.71
N ARG A 64 33.22 -6.01 -51.19
CA ARG A 64 33.62 -7.21 -50.46
C ARG A 64 33.16 -7.19 -49.01
N ARG A 65 32.40 -8.21 -48.60
CA ARG A 65 31.94 -8.40 -47.22
C ARG A 65 31.45 -9.82 -46.98
N LYS A 66 31.50 -10.23 -45.71
CA LYS A 66 30.85 -11.47 -45.26
C LYS A 66 29.34 -11.27 -45.14
N VAL A 67 28.59 -12.27 -45.59
CA VAL A 67 27.13 -12.31 -45.57
C VAL A 67 26.66 -13.70 -45.16
N ALA A 68 25.46 -13.79 -44.62
CA ALA A 68 24.76 -15.05 -44.52
C ALA A 68 23.85 -15.22 -45.74
N LEU A 69 24.04 -16.30 -46.49
CA LEU A 69 23.25 -16.66 -47.66
C LEU A 69 22.37 -17.87 -47.34
N LYS A 70 21.06 -17.70 -47.33
CA LYS A 70 20.09 -18.76 -47.06
C LYS A 70 19.43 -19.21 -48.36
N VAL A 71 19.73 -20.41 -48.81
CA VAL A 71 19.05 -21.06 -49.95
C VAL A 71 17.83 -21.80 -49.44
N ILE A 72 16.67 -21.54 -50.02
CA ILE A 72 15.41 -22.16 -49.60
C ILE A 72 15.23 -23.52 -50.27
N ARG A 73 14.87 -24.52 -49.47
CA ARG A 73 14.43 -25.83 -49.95
C ARG A 73 12.92 -25.77 -50.14
N LEU A 74 12.46 -25.41 -51.32
CA LEU A 74 11.04 -25.50 -51.66
C LEU A 74 10.73 -26.91 -52.16
N GLY A 75 9.69 -27.52 -51.62
CA GLY A 75 9.01 -28.65 -52.26
C GLY A 75 8.02 -28.09 -53.28
N MET A 76 8.20 -28.45 -54.54
CA MET A 76 7.30 -28.18 -55.69
C MET A 76 6.95 -26.70 -55.94
N ASP A 77 7.88 -26.00 -56.56
CA ASP A 77 7.73 -25.21 -57.80
C ASP A 77 6.30 -24.85 -58.24
N THR A 78 5.62 -24.00 -57.49
CA THR A 78 4.43 -23.30 -57.99
C THR A 78 4.70 -21.80 -58.02
N GLU A 79 4.39 -21.16 -59.14
CA GLU A 79 4.56 -19.72 -59.39
C GLU A 79 4.05 -18.86 -58.20
N ARG A 80 2.96 -19.29 -57.55
CA ARG A 80 2.37 -18.68 -56.35
C ARG A 80 3.28 -18.67 -55.11
N VAL A 81 4.12 -19.68 -54.93
CA VAL A 81 5.08 -19.79 -53.81
C VAL A 81 6.22 -18.78 -54.02
N ILE A 82 6.67 -18.64 -55.27
CA ILE A 82 7.72 -17.70 -55.67
C ILE A 82 7.21 -16.24 -55.56
N GLU A 83 5.99 -15.96 -56.03
CA GLU A 83 5.38 -14.62 -55.87
C GLU A 83 5.27 -14.21 -54.40
N ARG A 84 4.81 -15.12 -53.53
CA ARG A 84 4.73 -14.86 -52.08
C ARG A 84 6.11 -14.66 -51.47
N PHE A 85 7.10 -15.43 -51.91
CA PHE A 85 8.48 -15.26 -51.49
C PHE A 85 9.02 -13.87 -51.84
N GLU A 86 8.77 -13.37 -53.05
CA GLU A 86 9.17 -12.03 -53.48
C GLU A 86 8.46 -10.93 -52.68
N MET A 87 7.15 -11.08 -52.40
CA MET A 87 6.41 -10.13 -51.56
C MET A 87 6.96 -10.04 -50.13
N GLU A 88 7.27 -11.19 -49.52
CA GLU A 88 7.83 -11.24 -48.17
C GLU A 88 9.26 -10.66 -48.16
N ARG A 89 10.07 -10.98 -49.19
CA ARG A 89 11.41 -10.40 -49.36
C ARG A 89 11.36 -8.88 -49.42
N GLN A 90 10.43 -8.32 -50.19
CA GLN A 90 10.29 -6.87 -50.32
C GLN A 90 9.91 -6.22 -48.99
N SER A 91 9.03 -6.86 -48.21
CA SER A 91 8.63 -6.39 -46.88
C SER A 91 9.81 -6.39 -45.90
N LEU A 92 10.65 -7.45 -45.95
CA LEU A 92 11.84 -7.54 -45.10
C LEU A 92 12.95 -6.56 -45.50
N ALA A 93 13.09 -6.26 -46.80
CA ALA A 93 14.06 -5.29 -47.31
C ALA A 93 13.78 -3.85 -46.84
N LEU A 94 12.53 -3.55 -46.47
CA LEU A 94 12.12 -2.25 -45.93
C LEU A 94 12.36 -2.11 -44.41
N MET A 95 12.82 -3.17 -43.74
CA MET A 95 13.12 -3.13 -42.31
C MET A 95 14.50 -2.52 -42.07
N ASP A 96 14.53 -1.44 -41.30
CA ASP A 96 15.76 -0.80 -40.84
C ASP A 96 15.66 -0.58 -39.34
N HIS A 97 16.26 -1.48 -38.57
CA HIS A 97 16.24 -1.44 -37.12
C HIS A 97 17.52 -2.05 -36.55
N PRO A 98 18.13 -1.47 -35.50
CA PRO A 98 19.38 -1.97 -34.92
C PRO A 98 19.28 -3.42 -34.43
N ASN A 99 18.10 -3.87 -34.00
CA ASN A 99 17.87 -5.22 -33.50
C ASN A 99 17.39 -6.25 -34.54
N ILE A 100 17.35 -5.88 -35.82
CA ILE A 100 17.02 -6.81 -36.91
C ILE A 100 18.22 -6.87 -37.85
N ALA A 101 18.60 -8.08 -38.26
CA ALA A 101 19.62 -8.27 -39.27
C ALA A 101 19.09 -7.80 -40.62
N ARG A 102 19.88 -6.98 -41.32
CA ARG A 102 19.42 -6.38 -42.57
C ARG A 102 19.42 -7.41 -43.70
N VAL A 103 18.34 -7.43 -44.48
CA VAL A 103 18.34 -8.10 -45.79
C VAL A 103 19.12 -7.23 -46.76
N LEU A 104 20.13 -7.81 -47.40
CA LEU A 104 21.08 -7.12 -48.28
C LEU A 104 20.76 -7.35 -49.76
N ASP A 105 20.37 -8.56 -50.12
CA ASP A 105 20.07 -8.97 -51.48
C ASP A 105 19.17 -10.23 -51.49
N GLY A 106 18.68 -10.61 -52.66
CA GLY A 106 18.03 -11.90 -52.87
C GLY A 106 17.92 -12.21 -54.36
N GLY A 107 17.72 -13.49 -54.68
CA GLY A 107 17.60 -13.93 -56.06
C GLY A 107 17.29 -15.41 -56.15
N ALA A 108 17.59 -15.99 -57.31
CA ALA A 108 17.49 -17.43 -57.55
C ALA A 108 18.85 -18.01 -57.91
N THR A 109 19.12 -19.24 -57.47
CA THR A 109 20.29 -20.01 -57.92
C THR A 109 20.13 -20.40 -59.39
N ASP A 110 21.19 -20.91 -60.02
CA ASP A 110 21.13 -21.40 -61.40
C ASP A 110 20.13 -22.55 -61.58
N SER A 111 19.82 -23.27 -60.49
CA SER A 111 18.78 -24.30 -60.45
C SER A 111 17.38 -23.74 -60.16
N GLY A 112 17.19 -22.42 -60.16
CA GLY A 112 15.92 -21.75 -59.91
C GLY A 112 15.49 -21.65 -58.44
N ARG A 113 16.34 -22.05 -57.48
CA ARG A 113 15.97 -22.00 -56.06
C ARG A 113 16.10 -20.60 -55.49
N PRO A 114 15.09 -20.07 -54.79
CA PRO A 114 15.21 -18.77 -54.14
C PRO A 114 16.26 -18.76 -53.03
N TYR A 115 17.01 -17.66 -52.92
CA TYR A 115 17.91 -17.40 -51.82
C TYR A 115 17.79 -15.98 -51.28
N PHE A 116 18.12 -15.84 -50.00
CA PHE A 116 18.27 -14.56 -49.30
C PHE A 116 19.71 -14.30 -48.93
N VAL A 117 20.12 -13.04 -49.01
CA VAL A 117 21.40 -12.58 -48.49
C VAL A 117 21.12 -11.58 -47.38
N MET A 118 21.68 -11.85 -46.21
CA MET A 118 21.49 -11.03 -45.02
C MET A 118 22.83 -10.69 -44.37
N GLU A 119 22.79 -9.67 -43.53
CA GLU A 119 23.89 -9.29 -42.64
C GLU A 119 24.42 -10.51 -41.89
N TRP A 120 25.72 -10.76 -41.97
CA TRP A 120 26.35 -11.79 -41.16
C TRP A 120 26.50 -11.28 -39.73
N VAL A 121 25.76 -11.90 -38.81
CA VAL A 121 25.83 -11.59 -37.38
C VAL A 121 26.78 -12.58 -36.70
N ARG A 122 27.93 -12.08 -36.26
CA ARG A 122 28.89 -12.87 -35.48
C ARG A 122 28.53 -12.79 -34.01
N GLY A 123 27.71 -13.74 -33.57
CA GLY A 123 27.18 -13.74 -32.21
C GLY A 123 26.75 -15.11 -31.71
N ALA A 124 26.59 -15.21 -30.39
CA ALA A 124 26.01 -16.38 -29.73
C ALA A 124 24.48 -16.24 -29.63
N ARG A 125 23.78 -17.37 -29.52
CA ARG A 125 22.33 -17.38 -29.26
C ARG A 125 22.04 -16.66 -27.95
N ILE A 126 20.92 -15.93 -27.88
CA ILE A 126 20.57 -15.12 -26.70
C ILE A 126 20.61 -15.90 -25.38
N THR A 127 20.15 -17.15 -25.36
CA THR A 127 20.16 -18.01 -24.17
C THR A 127 21.58 -18.37 -23.75
N ASP A 128 22.39 -18.87 -24.69
CA ASP A 128 23.80 -19.23 -24.46
C ASP A 128 24.61 -18.02 -23.99
N TYR A 129 24.44 -16.87 -24.66
CA TYR A 129 25.13 -15.63 -24.31
C TYR A 129 24.81 -15.22 -22.87
N CYS A 130 23.52 -15.24 -22.49
CA CYS A 130 23.12 -14.90 -21.14
C CYS A 130 23.71 -15.84 -20.09
N ASP A 131 23.84 -17.13 -20.41
CA ASP A 131 24.32 -18.16 -19.50
C ASP A 131 25.85 -18.12 -19.34
N VAL A 132 26.58 -17.97 -20.44
CA VAL A 132 28.04 -17.78 -20.46
C VAL A 132 28.44 -16.51 -19.74
N GLN A 133 27.74 -15.39 -19.99
CA GLN A 133 28.00 -14.10 -19.34
C GLN A 133 27.40 -13.99 -17.93
N GLN A 134 26.72 -15.04 -17.45
CA GLN A 134 26.04 -15.10 -16.15
C GLN A 134 25.18 -13.86 -15.87
N LEU A 135 24.37 -13.45 -16.85
CA LEU A 135 23.55 -12.25 -16.74
C LEU A 135 22.48 -12.43 -15.66
N SER A 136 22.35 -11.41 -14.81
CA SER A 136 21.24 -11.35 -13.85
C SER A 136 19.90 -11.27 -14.56
N LEU A 137 18.85 -11.71 -13.89
CA LEU A 137 17.49 -11.68 -14.42
C LEU A 137 17.08 -10.30 -14.98
N ARG A 138 17.49 -9.23 -14.30
CA ARG A 138 17.26 -7.85 -14.76
C ARG A 138 17.89 -7.59 -16.13
N LYS A 139 19.17 -7.94 -16.30
CA LYS A 139 19.88 -7.74 -17.57
C LYS A 139 19.30 -8.61 -18.70
N ARG A 140 18.83 -9.82 -18.38
CA ARG A 140 18.13 -10.69 -19.33
C ARG A 140 16.82 -10.07 -19.81
N ILE A 141 16.05 -9.45 -18.90
CA ILE A 141 14.83 -8.71 -19.24
C ILE A 141 15.16 -7.48 -20.08
N ASP A 142 16.20 -6.72 -19.73
CA ASP A 142 16.64 -5.57 -20.54
C ASP A 142 17.00 -5.99 -21.98
N LEU A 143 17.73 -7.10 -22.14
CA LEU A 143 18.08 -7.66 -23.45
C LEU A 143 16.84 -8.15 -24.22
N PHE A 144 15.93 -8.83 -23.53
CA PHE A 144 14.66 -9.28 -24.11
C PHE A 144 13.79 -8.10 -24.57
N ILE A 145 13.78 -6.98 -23.86
CA ILE A 145 13.08 -5.76 -24.29
C ILE A 145 13.64 -5.25 -25.63
N GLU A 146 14.95 -5.29 -25.85
CA GLU A 146 15.54 -4.92 -27.15
C GLU A 146 15.11 -5.88 -28.28
N VAL A 147 14.97 -7.18 -28.01
CA VAL A 147 14.37 -8.13 -28.97
C VAL A 147 12.93 -7.73 -29.29
N CYS A 148 12.13 -7.43 -28.27
CA CYS A 148 10.75 -7.00 -28.45
C CYS A 148 10.62 -5.72 -29.28
N LYS A 149 11.54 -4.76 -29.15
CA LYS A 149 11.57 -3.56 -30.00
C LYS A 149 11.77 -3.91 -31.48
N GLY A 150 12.67 -4.85 -31.78
CA GLY A 150 12.85 -5.36 -33.14
C GLY A 150 11.58 -6.00 -33.70
N ILE A 151 10.96 -6.91 -32.95
CA ILE A 151 9.71 -7.55 -33.38
C ILE A 151 8.57 -6.54 -33.54
N GLN A 152 8.45 -5.57 -32.62
CA GLN A 152 7.44 -4.51 -32.72
C GLN A 152 7.64 -3.64 -33.97
N HIS A 153 8.89 -3.38 -34.36
CA HIS A 153 9.20 -2.68 -35.61
C HIS A 153 8.73 -3.50 -36.82
N ALA A 154 8.99 -4.81 -36.85
CA ALA A 154 8.50 -5.68 -37.92
C ALA A 154 6.96 -5.67 -38.00
N HIS A 155 6.27 -5.73 -36.85
CA HIS A 155 4.80 -5.66 -36.79
C HIS A 155 4.26 -4.35 -37.36
N GLN A 156 4.93 -3.21 -37.12
CA GLN A 156 4.56 -1.91 -37.70
C GLN A 156 4.72 -1.87 -39.23
N LYS A 157 5.55 -2.75 -39.79
CA LYS A 157 5.74 -2.93 -41.24
C LYS A 157 4.86 -4.05 -41.81
N GLY A 158 3.95 -4.61 -41.02
CA GLY A 158 3.03 -5.67 -41.44
C GLY A 158 3.65 -7.06 -41.51
N VAL A 159 4.88 -7.25 -41.02
CA VAL A 159 5.59 -8.53 -41.02
C VAL A 159 5.38 -9.25 -39.69
N ILE A 160 5.01 -10.53 -39.74
CA ILE A 160 4.90 -11.42 -38.57
C ILE A 160 6.05 -12.43 -38.64
N HIS A 161 6.79 -12.62 -37.56
CA HIS A 161 7.99 -13.45 -37.55
C HIS A 161 7.69 -14.95 -37.62
N ARG A 162 6.70 -15.47 -36.87
CA ARG A 162 6.22 -16.87 -36.89
C ARG A 162 7.21 -17.97 -36.49
N ASP A 163 8.43 -17.62 -36.08
CA ASP A 163 9.48 -18.59 -35.70
C ASP A 163 10.45 -18.00 -34.68
N ILE A 164 9.93 -17.23 -33.72
CA ILE A 164 10.76 -16.65 -32.66
C ILE A 164 11.24 -17.79 -31.75
N LYS A 165 12.56 -17.95 -31.66
CA LYS A 165 13.25 -18.95 -30.84
C LYS A 165 14.72 -18.54 -30.62
N PRO A 166 15.45 -19.13 -29.66
CA PRO A 166 16.82 -18.71 -29.34
C PRO A 166 17.79 -18.75 -30.52
N SER A 167 17.67 -19.71 -31.45
CA SER A 167 18.55 -19.80 -32.61
C SER A 167 18.35 -18.70 -33.65
N ASN A 168 17.23 -17.96 -33.61
CA ASN A 168 16.94 -16.85 -34.52
C ASN A 168 17.25 -15.48 -33.89
N ILE A 169 17.81 -15.44 -32.68
CA ILE A 169 18.19 -14.22 -31.97
C ILE A 169 19.63 -14.36 -31.50
N LEU A 170 20.53 -13.65 -32.16
CA LEU A 170 21.96 -13.64 -31.86
C LEU A 170 22.35 -12.36 -31.13
N ILE A 171 23.33 -12.44 -30.23
CA ILE A 171 23.92 -11.26 -29.60
C ILE A 171 25.22 -10.95 -30.32
N ASP A 172 25.27 -9.82 -31.03
CA ASP A 172 26.47 -9.42 -31.78
C ASP A 172 27.60 -9.04 -30.81
N GLU A 173 28.74 -9.70 -30.95
CA GLU A 173 29.92 -9.47 -30.13
C GLU A 173 30.91 -8.48 -30.77
N SER A 174 30.65 -8.07 -32.02
CA SER A 174 31.65 -7.43 -32.89
C SER A 174 31.65 -5.90 -32.85
N GLY A 175 30.60 -5.26 -32.33
CA GLY A 175 30.54 -3.79 -32.32
C GLY A 175 29.26 -3.16 -31.76
N GLY A 176 28.15 -3.89 -31.70
CA GLY A 176 26.96 -3.47 -30.97
C GLY A 176 26.49 -4.62 -30.10
N HIS A 177 26.73 -4.56 -28.77
CA HIS A 177 26.37 -5.61 -27.80
C HIS A 177 24.84 -5.84 -27.62
N GLY A 178 24.04 -5.64 -28.67
CA GLY A 178 22.60 -5.79 -28.70
C GLY A 178 22.16 -7.05 -29.47
N PRO A 179 20.90 -7.47 -29.27
CA PRO A 179 20.36 -8.60 -29.98
C PRO A 179 20.09 -8.25 -31.45
N LYS A 180 20.23 -9.24 -32.31
CA LYS A 180 19.96 -9.23 -33.74
C LYS A 180 19.05 -10.40 -34.10
N ILE A 181 17.88 -10.09 -34.64
CA ILE A 181 16.92 -11.06 -35.16
C ILE A 181 17.32 -11.40 -36.59
N ILE A 182 17.61 -12.67 -36.88
CA ILE A 182 18.25 -13.08 -38.15
C ILE A 182 17.34 -13.82 -39.13
N ASP A 183 16.22 -14.43 -38.70
CA ASP A 183 15.45 -15.31 -39.57
C ASP A 183 13.95 -15.18 -39.33
N PHE A 184 13.29 -14.32 -40.09
CA PHE A 184 11.83 -14.24 -40.14
C PHE A 184 11.33 -15.50 -40.87
N GLY A 185 10.34 -16.18 -40.31
CA GLY A 185 9.87 -17.52 -40.72
C GLY A 185 9.13 -17.56 -42.06
N ILE A 186 9.68 -16.95 -43.09
CA ILE A 186 9.15 -16.76 -44.45
C ILE A 186 8.60 -18.07 -45.03
N ALA A 187 9.35 -19.15 -44.90
CA ALA A 187 8.94 -20.47 -45.41
C ALA A 187 7.63 -20.96 -44.76
N LYS A 188 7.41 -20.71 -43.47
CA LYS A 188 6.18 -21.08 -42.78
C LYS A 188 5.00 -20.24 -43.23
N ALA A 189 5.22 -18.98 -43.58
CA ALA A 189 4.18 -18.10 -44.11
C ALA A 189 3.71 -18.53 -45.50
N ILE A 190 4.62 -19.05 -46.32
CA ILE A 190 4.33 -19.48 -47.67
C ILE A 190 3.59 -20.83 -47.69
N SER A 191 3.97 -21.77 -46.82
CA SER A 191 3.36 -23.11 -46.75
C SER A 191 1.98 -23.16 -46.06
N GLY A 192 1.66 -22.22 -45.16
CA GLY A 192 0.41 -22.24 -44.37
C GLY A 192 -0.87 -21.93 -45.16
N ASN A 193 -0.77 -21.29 -46.32
CA ASN A 193 -1.91 -20.83 -47.12
C ASN A 193 -1.99 -21.51 -48.50
N ALA A 194 -1.54 -22.76 -48.62
CA ALA A 194 -1.77 -23.55 -49.83
C ALA A 194 -3.23 -24.03 -49.84
N ASP A 195 -4.10 -23.29 -50.53
CA ASP A 195 -5.48 -23.71 -50.78
C ASP A 195 -5.49 -24.95 -51.69
N SER A 196 -6.24 -25.96 -51.24
CA SER A 196 -6.94 -27.00 -52.01
C SER A 196 -6.13 -27.98 -52.87
N GLY A 197 -6.27 -29.28 -52.58
CA GLY A 197 -6.52 -30.25 -53.66
C GLY A 197 -5.87 -31.63 -53.60
N THR A 198 -4.84 -31.86 -52.79
CA THR A 198 -4.15 -33.16 -52.82
C THR A 198 -3.94 -33.72 -51.43
N GLU A 199 -4.75 -34.72 -51.10
CA GLU A 199 -4.36 -35.78 -50.19
C GLU A 199 -3.05 -36.41 -50.72
N HIS A 200 -2.13 -36.68 -49.80
CA HIS A 200 -0.90 -37.46 -49.96
C HIS A 200 0.37 -36.76 -50.49
N SER A 201 1.30 -36.53 -49.56
CA SER A 201 2.65 -37.10 -49.71
C SER A 201 3.22 -37.47 -48.34
N SER A 202 3.69 -38.72 -48.23
CA SER A 202 4.23 -39.38 -47.06
C SER A 202 5.57 -38.80 -46.61
N GLN A 203 5.58 -37.58 -46.04
CA GLN A 203 6.62 -37.10 -45.11
C GLN A 203 6.17 -35.76 -44.52
N ASP A 204 5.11 -35.79 -43.70
CA ASP A 204 4.65 -34.64 -42.90
C ASP A 204 5.65 -34.39 -41.73
N GLN A 205 6.94 -34.33 -42.04
CA GLN A 205 8.00 -33.99 -41.08
C GLN A 205 7.78 -32.55 -40.67
N PHE A 206 7.27 -32.40 -39.46
CA PHE A 206 7.14 -31.10 -38.82
C PHE A 206 8.52 -30.45 -38.72
N VAL A 207 8.78 -29.46 -39.57
CA VAL A 207 10.02 -28.70 -39.57
C VAL A 207 9.94 -27.59 -38.53
N GLY A 208 10.63 -27.75 -37.40
CA GLY A 208 10.81 -26.67 -36.43
C GLY A 208 11.13 -27.13 -35.01
N THR A 209 11.19 -26.18 -34.09
CA THR A 209 11.28 -26.42 -32.64
C THR A 209 9.89 -26.16 -32.05
N PRO A 210 9.05 -27.20 -31.86
CA PRO A 210 7.63 -27.01 -31.52
C PRO A 210 7.43 -26.31 -30.17
N ALA A 211 8.43 -26.33 -29.29
CA ALA A 211 8.37 -25.73 -27.96
C ALA A 211 8.09 -24.21 -27.95
N TYR A 212 8.29 -23.46 -29.04
CA TYR A 212 7.98 -22.02 -29.11
C TYR A 212 6.74 -21.72 -29.97
N MET A 213 6.13 -22.75 -30.55
CA MET A 213 5.00 -22.61 -31.47
C MET A 213 3.75 -22.17 -30.72
N SER A 214 3.07 -21.16 -31.24
CA SER A 214 1.78 -20.72 -30.70
C SER A 214 0.67 -21.73 -31.00
N PRO A 215 -0.40 -21.78 -30.18
CA PRO A 215 -1.53 -22.69 -30.39
C PRO A 215 -2.13 -22.58 -31.79
N GLU A 216 -2.30 -21.36 -32.30
CA GLU A 216 -2.85 -21.09 -33.62
C GLU A 216 -1.94 -21.53 -34.78
N GLN A 217 -0.64 -21.67 -34.54
CA GLN A 217 0.28 -22.27 -35.50
C GLN A 217 0.27 -23.80 -35.44
N ALA A 218 -0.10 -24.37 -34.28
CA ALA A 218 -0.20 -25.81 -34.09
C ALA A 218 -1.54 -26.36 -34.61
N ASP A 219 -2.62 -25.57 -34.55
CA ASP A 219 -3.94 -25.94 -35.09
C ASP A 219 -3.99 -25.77 -36.61
N ARG A 220 -4.43 -26.82 -37.32
CA ARG A 220 -4.63 -26.80 -38.78
C ARG A 220 -5.92 -26.07 -39.19
N ARG A 221 -6.86 -25.86 -38.26
CA ARG A 221 -8.16 -25.25 -38.55
C ARG A 221 -8.07 -23.73 -38.58
N GLU A 222 -7.13 -23.14 -37.84
CA GLU A 222 -6.93 -21.71 -37.82
C GLU A 222 -6.08 -21.28 -39.02
N ARG A 223 -6.65 -20.42 -39.87
CA ARG A 223 -6.00 -19.88 -41.07
C ARG A 223 -5.40 -18.49 -40.85
N ASP A 224 -5.74 -17.85 -39.73
CA ASP A 224 -5.41 -16.45 -39.46
C ASP A 224 -4.39 -16.34 -38.32
N ILE A 225 -3.12 -16.49 -38.68
CA ILE A 225 -1.97 -16.15 -37.83
C ILE A 225 -1.82 -14.62 -37.81
N ASP A 226 -1.81 -14.03 -36.62
CA ASP A 226 -1.61 -12.59 -36.43
C ASP A 226 -0.39 -12.30 -35.53
N THR A 227 -0.14 -11.02 -35.24
CA THR A 227 1.02 -10.58 -34.43
C THR A 227 1.05 -11.16 -33.02
N ARG A 228 -0.07 -11.65 -32.48
CA ARG A 228 -0.15 -12.27 -31.15
C ARG A 228 0.47 -13.67 -31.11
N SER A 229 0.70 -14.29 -32.27
CA SER A 229 1.50 -15.52 -32.35
C SER A 229 2.95 -15.25 -31.96
N ASP A 230 3.51 -14.12 -32.40
CA ASP A 230 4.85 -13.71 -31.98
C ASP A 230 4.90 -13.33 -30.49
N VAL A 231 3.82 -12.74 -29.95
CA VAL A 231 3.71 -12.47 -28.49
C VAL A 231 3.80 -13.77 -27.69
N TYR A 232 3.15 -14.85 -28.16
CA TYR A 232 3.25 -16.17 -27.52
C TYR A 232 4.68 -16.69 -27.55
N SER A 233 5.31 -16.72 -28.73
CA SER A 233 6.68 -17.23 -28.89
C SER A 233 7.70 -16.40 -28.09
N LEU A 234 7.52 -15.08 -28.02
CA LEU A 234 8.29 -14.19 -27.13
C LEU A 234 8.06 -14.54 -25.65
N GLY A 235 6.82 -14.87 -25.26
CA GLY A 235 6.51 -15.36 -23.91
C GLY A 235 7.25 -16.65 -23.58
N MET A 236 7.33 -17.59 -24.52
CA MET A 236 8.09 -18.85 -24.36
C MET A 236 9.61 -18.62 -24.27
N LEU A 237 10.15 -17.69 -25.06
CA LEU A 237 11.54 -17.27 -24.95
C LEU A 237 11.83 -16.61 -23.60
N LEU A 238 10.97 -15.70 -23.15
CA LEU A 238 11.10 -15.07 -21.84
C LEU A 238 11.03 -16.11 -20.72
N TYR A 239 10.13 -17.08 -20.83
CA TYR A 239 10.03 -18.20 -19.91
C TYR A 239 11.39 -18.89 -19.76
N GLU A 240 12.01 -19.31 -20.86
CA GLU A 240 13.30 -20.00 -20.85
C GLU A 240 14.44 -19.13 -20.32
N LEU A 241 14.49 -17.84 -20.70
CA LEU A 241 15.51 -16.91 -20.19
C LEU A 241 15.47 -16.80 -18.66
N MET A 242 14.28 -16.95 -18.07
CA MET A 242 14.06 -16.85 -16.62
C MET A 242 14.21 -18.19 -15.89
N ALA A 243 13.57 -19.25 -16.38
CA ALA A 243 13.49 -20.56 -15.72
C ALA A 243 14.53 -21.56 -16.24
N GLY A 244 15.28 -21.24 -17.30
CA GLY A 244 16.31 -22.09 -17.90
C GLY A 244 15.78 -23.12 -18.91
N ARG A 245 14.47 -23.39 -18.92
CA ARG A 245 13.81 -24.34 -19.84
C ARG A 245 12.42 -23.84 -20.21
N THR A 246 11.86 -24.34 -21.30
CA THR A 246 10.45 -24.13 -21.69
C THR A 246 9.51 -25.04 -20.87
N PRO A 247 8.21 -24.70 -20.74
CA PRO A 247 7.24 -25.53 -20.01
C PRO A 247 6.87 -26.83 -20.74
N PHE A 248 7.12 -26.90 -22.05
CA PHE A 248 7.02 -28.11 -22.85
C PHE A 248 8.43 -28.50 -23.30
N ASP A 249 8.85 -29.72 -22.97
CA ASP A 249 10.20 -30.18 -23.28
C ASP A 249 10.32 -30.48 -24.78
N SER A 250 11.40 -29.98 -25.42
CA SER A 250 11.59 -30.15 -26.86
C SER A 250 11.83 -31.61 -27.26
N ALA A 251 12.50 -32.40 -26.41
CA ALA A 251 12.72 -33.83 -26.64
C ALA A 251 11.43 -34.63 -26.44
N GLU A 252 10.61 -34.27 -25.43
CA GLU A 252 9.25 -34.84 -25.26
C GLU A 252 8.44 -34.61 -26.54
N LEU A 253 8.33 -33.35 -26.99
CA LEU A 253 7.56 -32.98 -28.18
C LEU A 253 8.07 -33.64 -29.47
N ALA A 254 9.38 -33.87 -29.59
CA ALA A 254 9.98 -34.55 -30.73
C ALA A 254 9.77 -36.08 -30.70
N SER A 255 9.61 -36.66 -29.52
CA SER A 255 9.43 -38.12 -29.34
C SER A 255 7.99 -38.59 -29.57
N VAL A 256 7.01 -37.70 -29.43
CA VAL A 256 5.59 -38.04 -29.61
C VAL A 256 5.14 -37.85 -31.06
N GLY A 257 4.09 -38.56 -31.47
CA GLY A 257 3.48 -38.38 -32.79
C GLY A 257 2.86 -36.98 -32.96
N LEU A 258 2.74 -36.53 -34.21
CA LEU A 258 2.25 -35.20 -34.57
C LEU A 258 0.90 -34.83 -33.92
N MET A 259 -0.03 -35.78 -33.81
CA MET A 259 -1.33 -35.55 -33.17
C MET A 259 -1.20 -35.27 -31.67
N GLU A 260 -0.36 -36.04 -30.97
CA GLU A 260 -0.15 -35.87 -29.53
C GLU A 260 0.65 -34.60 -29.23
N MET A 261 1.66 -34.29 -30.03
CA MET A 261 2.37 -33.00 -29.95
C MET A 261 1.39 -31.82 -30.04
N ARG A 262 0.47 -31.84 -31.01
CA ARG A 262 -0.58 -30.81 -31.14
C ARG A 262 -1.48 -30.77 -29.92
N ARG A 263 -1.92 -31.92 -29.42
CA ARG A 263 -2.74 -32.01 -28.21
C ARG A 263 -2.04 -31.35 -27.03
N ILE A 264 -0.75 -31.62 -26.82
CA ILE A 264 0.06 -30.97 -25.76
C ILE A 264 0.07 -29.45 -25.97
N LEU A 265 0.35 -28.98 -27.20
CA LEU A 265 0.44 -27.55 -27.49
C LEU A 265 -0.91 -26.82 -27.42
N LEU A 266 -2.03 -27.49 -27.64
CA LEU A 266 -3.38 -26.89 -27.64
C LEU A 266 -4.08 -27.01 -26.28
N GLU A 267 -3.93 -28.13 -25.58
CA GLU A 267 -4.76 -28.49 -24.42
C GLU A 267 -3.97 -28.48 -23.09
N ARG A 268 -2.67 -28.78 -23.10
CA ARG A 268 -1.90 -28.85 -21.84
C ARG A 268 -1.57 -27.45 -21.34
N GLU A 269 -2.07 -27.13 -20.15
CA GLU A 269 -1.74 -25.90 -19.46
C GLU A 269 -0.27 -25.90 -19.01
N PRO A 270 0.52 -24.87 -19.34
CA PRO A 270 1.90 -24.79 -18.90
C PRO A 270 1.97 -24.46 -17.39
N PRO A 271 2.89 -25.08 -16.63
CA PRO A 271 3.18 -24.61 -15.28
C PRO A 271 3.73 -23.19 -15.30
N VAL A 272 3.55 -22.45 -14.20
CA VAL A 272 4.18 -21.13 -14.05
C VAL A 272 5.71 -21.27 -13.91
N PRO A 273 6.51 -20.30 -14.39
CA PRO A 273 7.98 -20.35 -14.34
C PRO A 273 8.54 -20.70 -12.96
N SER A 274 8.00 -20.08 -11.89
CA SER A 274 8.44 -20.35 -10.53
C SER A 274 8.16 -21.78 -10.06
N ALA A 275 7.05 -22.38 -10.49
CA ALA A 275 6.67 -23.75 -10.13
C ALA A 275 7.48 -24.79 -10.93
N LEU A 276 7.71 -24.54 -12.23
CA LEU A 276 8.58 -25.41 -13.03
C LEU A 276 9.97 -25.47 -12.42
N PHE A 277 10.58 -24.31 -12.13
CA PHE A 277 11.90 -24.26 -11.53
C PHE A 277 11.95 -24.97 -10.17
N ALA A 278 10.95 -24.75 -9.30
CA ALA A 278 10.90 -25.40 -7.98
C ALA A 278 10.72 -26.93 -8.06
N GLY A 279 10.16 -27.45 -9.15
CA GLY A 279 9.99 -28.88 -9.38
C GLY A 279 11.21 -29.59 -10.00
N MET A 280 12.26 -28.85 -10.39
CA MET A 280 13.47 -29.42 -10.98
C MET A 280 14.36 -30.10 -9.94
N SER A 281 15.30 -30.94 -10.42
CA SER A 281 16.32 -31.55 -9.57
C SER A 281 17.19 -30.47 -8.88
N PRO A 282 17.75 -30.73 -7.68
CA PRO A 282 18.63 -29.77 -7.01
C PRO A 282 19.86 -29.37 -7.85
N GLU A 283 20.37 -30.29 -8.67
CA GLU A 283 21.49 -30.04 -9.58
C GLU A 283 21.12 -29.05 -10.69
N ASP A 284 19.97 -29.25 -11.34
CA ASP A 284 19.43 -28.32 -12.34
C ASP A 284 19.15 -26.94 -11.75
N GLN A 285 18.53 -26.90 -10.56
CA GLN A 285 18.26 -25.66 -9.85
C GLN A 285 19.55 -24.89 -9.56
N GLN A 286 20.61 -25.60 -9.12
CA GLN A 286 21.92 -25.01 -8.87
C GLN A 286 22.55 -24.46 -10.16
N GLY A 287 22.60 -25.25 -11.23
CA GLY A 287 23.19 -24.84 -12.50
C GLY A 287 22.50 -23.60 -13.08
N ILE A 288 21.17 -23.62 -13.15
CA ILE A 288 20.38 -22.49 -13.66
C ILE A 288 20.58 -21.26 -12.77
N ALA A 289 20.51 -21.37 -11.44
CA ALA A 289 20.65 -20.23 -10.54
C ALA A 289 22.03 -19.55 -10.64
N VAL A 290 23.10 -20.34 -10.81
CA VAL A 290 24.46 -19.82 -11.05
C VAL A 290 24.49 -18.97 -12.33
N HIS A 291 23.93 -19.46 -13.43
CA HIS A 291 23.85 -18.70 -14.68
C HIS A 291 22.98 -17.43 -14.58
N ARG A 292 22.08 -17.33 -13.59
CA ARG A 292 21.24 -16.14 -13.33
C ARG A 292 21.82 -15.23 -12.24
N LYS A 293 23.04 -15.50 -11.77
CA LYS A 293 23.73 -14.76 -10.72
C LYS A 293 22.90 -14.63 -9.44
N CYS A 294 22.25 -15.72 -9.03
CA CYS A 294 21.43 -15.78 -7.83
C CYS A 294 21.58 -17.11 -7.10
N GLU A 295 21.19 -17.14 -5.82
CA GLU A 295 21.08 -18.39 -5.06
C GLU A 295 19.84 -19.19 -5.53
N PRO A 296 19.89 -20.53 -5.56
CA PRO A 296 18.78 -21.36 -6.02
C PRO A 296 17.49 -21.09 -5.26
N ALA A 297 17.56 -20.94 -3.94
CA ALA A 297 16.41 -20.64 -3.09
C ALA A 297 15.77 -19.27 -3.38
N LYS A 298 16.53 -18.31 -3.94
CA LYS A 298 16.05 -16.95 -4.24
C LYS A 298 15.36 -16.86 -5.59
N LEU A 299 15.76 -17.66 -6.58
CA LEU A 299 15.21 -17.57 -7.93
C LEU A 299 13.67 -17.77 -7.99
N PRO A 300 13.07 -18.82 -7.38
CA PRO A 300 11.62 -18.98 -7.42
C PRO A 300 10.90 -17.83 -6.70
N VAL A 301 11.48 -17.25 -5.64
CA VAL A 301 10.91 -16.09 -4.93
C VAL A 301 10.90 -14.84 -5.81
N VAL A 302 11.93 -14.64 -6.63
CA VAL A 302 12.02 -13.49 -7.55
C VAL A 302 11.07 -13.64 -8.74
N LEU A 303 10.92 -14.87 -9.28
CA LEU A 303 9.99 -15.17 -10.36
C LEU A 303 8.53 -15.08 -9.90
N LYS A 304 8.26 -15.51 -8.66
CA LYS A 304 6.90 -15.65 -8.14
C LYS A 304 6.14 -14.32 -8.13
N GLY A 305 4.95 -14.35 -8.73
CA GLY A 305 4.02 -13.23 -8.73
C GLY A 305 4.05 -12.46 -10.04
N ASP A 306 4.86 -11.40 -10.13
CA ASP A 306 4.78 -10.47 -11.26
C ASP A 306 5.33 -11.09 -12.55
N LEU A 307 6.52 -11.70 -12.53
CA LEU A 307 7.11 -12.32 -13.72
C LEU A 307 6.36 -13.58 -14.14
N ASP A 308 5.90 -14.40 -13.20
CA ASP A 308 4.94 -15.48 -13.50
C ASP A 308 3.73 -14.92 -14.25
N SER A 309 3.07 -13.90 -13.71
CA SER A 309 1.85 -13.34 -14.33
C SER A 309 2.13 -12.79 -15.73
N VAL A 310 3.25 -12.08 -15.91
CA VAL A 310 3.61 -11.49 -17.21
C VAL A 310 3.86 -12.57 -18.26
N VAL A 311 4.61 -13.62 -17.93
CA VAL A 311 4.84 -14.73 -18.85
C VAL A 311 3.57 -15.50 -19.14
N MET A 312 2.81 -15.86 -18.10
CA MET A 312 1.57 -16.63 -18.27
C MET A 312 0.56 -15.88 -19.13
N LYS A 313 0.46 -14.56 -18.98
CA LYS A 313 -0.36 -13.74 -19.88
C LYS A 313 0.15 -13.74 -21.32
N ALA A 314 1.47 -13.74 -21.54
CA ALA A 314 2.03 -13.79 -22.89
C ALA A 314 1.80 -15.15 -23.57
N ILE A 315 1.87 -16.25 -22.82
CA ILE A 315 1.71 -17.63 -23.33
C ILE A 315 0.29 -18.20 -23.15
N GLU A 316 -0.67 -17.33 -22.90
CA GLU A 316 -2.08 -17.70 -22.74
C GLU A 316 -2.59 -18.37 -24.03
N LYS A 317 -3.34 -19.49 -23.92
CA LYS A 317 -3.70 -20.27 -25.12
C LYS A 317 -4.67 -19.48 -26.00
N ASP A 318 -5.65 -18.84 -25.37
CA ASP A 318 -6.57 -17.92 -26.05
C ASP A 318 -5.87 -16.58 -26.36
N ARG A 319 -5.69 -16.30 -27.66
CA ARG A 319 -5.08 -15.05 -28.16
C ARG A 319 -5.82 -13.78 -27.74
N ALA A 320 -7.11 -13.83 -27.43
CA ALA A 320 -7.87 -12.66 -26.96
C ALA A 320 -7.51 -12.28 -25.52
N ARG A 321 -6.97 -13.22 -24.73
CA ARG A 321 -6.55 -12.99 -23.34
C ARG A 321 -5.05 -12.64 -23.21
N ARG A 322 -4.28 -12.79 -24.30
CA ARG A 322 -2.86 -12.38 -24.39
C ARG A 322 -2.71 -10.86 -24.41
N TYR A 323 -1.46 -10.39 -24.43
CA TYR A 323 -1.19 -9.01 -24.85
C TYR A 323 -1.55 -8.84 -26.32
N GLU A 324 -2.27 -7.77 -26.62
CA GLU A 324 -2.66 -7.42 -27.99
C GLU A 324 -1.46 -7.10 -28.88
N THR A 325 -0.41 -6.49 -28.30
CA THR A 325 0.82 -6.10 -28.99
C THR A 325 2.06 -6.46 -28.18
N VAL A 326 3.19 -6.57 -28.87
CA VAL A 326 4.51 -6.76 -28.25
C VAL A 326 4.84 -5.59 -27.31
N ASN A 327 4.48 -4.37 -27.67
CA ASN A 327 4.64 -3.21 -26.79
C ASN A 327 3.88 -3.35 -25.46
N GLY A 328 2.69 -3.96 -25.47
CA GLY A 328 1.94 -4.25 -24.24
C GLY A 328 2.72 -5.15 -23.26
N LEU A 329 3.39 -6.18 -23.78
CA LEU A 329 4.31 -7.02 -23.00
C LEU A 329 5.50 -6.22 -22.46
N VAL A 330 6.13 -5.39 -23.31
CA VAL A 330 7.27 -4.54 -22.93
C VAL A 330 6.89 -3.58 -21.79
N MET A 331 5.73 -2.92 -21.86
CA MET A 331 5.27 -1.99 -20.82
C MET A 331 5.13 -2.68 -19.46
N ASP A 332 4.65 -3.93 -19.42
CA ASP A 332 4.54 -4.69 -18.17
C ASP A 332 5.91 -5.11 -17.61
N LEU A 333 6.86 -5.45 -18.47
CA LEU A 333 8.25 -5.70 -18.07
C LEU A 333 8.92 -4.42 -17.54
N GLN A 334 8.71 -3.28 -18.19
CA GLN A 334 9.22 -1.99 -17.72
C GLN A 334 8.62 -1.61 -16.37
N ARG A 335 7.31 -1.82 -16.16
CA ARG A 335 6.65 -1.66 -14.85
C ARG A 335 7.27 -2.57 -13.80
N TYR A 336 7.54 -3.83 -14.13
CA TYR A 336 8.23 -4.74 -13.22
C TYR A 336 9.60 -4.19 -12.79
N LEU A 337 10.42 -3.76 -13.76
CA LEU A 337 11.75 -3.19 -13.53
C LEU A 337 11.72 -1.89 -12.71
N ALA A 338 10.70 -1.05 -12.93
CA ALA A 338 10.47 0.20 -12.20
C ALA A 338 9.77 0.01 -10.83
N HIS A 339 9.50 -1.24 -10.43
CA HIS A 339 8.75 -1.58 -9.21
C HIS A 339 7.33 -0.99 -9.18
N GLU A 340 6.68 -0.96 -10.33
CA GLU A 340 5.28 -0.58 -10.50
C GLU A 340 4.36 -1.81 -10.55
N PRO A 341 3.04 -1.62 -10.35
CA PRO A 341 2.04 -2.67 -10.57
C PRO A 341 1.97 -3.09 -12.04
N VAL A 342 2.13 -4.39 -12.32
CA VAL A 342 1.97 -4.95 -13.68
C VAL A 342 0.49 -5.19 -14.02
N ILE A 343 0.09 -5.04 -15.27
CA ILE A 343 -1.28 -5.25 -15.76
C ILE A 343 -1.64 -6.75 -15.73
N ALA A 344 -0.66 -7.62 -15.99
CA ALA A 344 -0.83 -9.06 -16.00
C ALA A 344 -1.37 -9.63 -14.68
N ARG A 345 -1.16 -8.91 -13.57
CA ARG A 345 -1.56 -9.35 -12.24
C ARG A 345 -2.85 -8.67 -11.81
N GLN A 346 -3.79 -9.44 -11.26
CA GLN A 346 -4.99 -8.87 -10.66
C GLN A 346 -4.65 -7.83 -9.59
N ALA A 347 -5.18 -6.61 -9.75
CA ALA A 347 -4.86 -5.46 -8.93
C ALA A 347 -5.52 -5.53 -7.53
N LYS A 348 -4.91 -6.26 -6.59
CA LYS A 348 -5.27 -6.16 -5.18
C LYS A 348 -4.69 -4.87 -4.58
N ARG A 349 -5.48 -4.12 -3.78
CA ARG A 349 -5.05 -2.85 -3.16
C ARG A 349 -3.75 -2.98 -2.34
N THR A 350 -3.58 -4.10 -1.63
CA THR A 350 -2.37 -4.42 -0.85
C THR A 350 -1.12 -4.55 -1.72
N TYR A 351 -1.25 -5.14 -2.90
CA TYR A 351 -0.15 -5.27 -3.86
C TYR A 351 0.30 -3.90 -4.37
N VAL A 352 -0.64 -3.03 -4.73
CA VAL A 352 -0.35 -1.66 -5.20
C VAL A 352 0.32 -0.83 -4.10
N PHE A 353 -0.19 -0.87 -2.86
CA PHE A 353 0.41 -0.16 -1.74
C PHE A 353 1.85 -0.62 -1.46
N ARG A 354 2.10 -1.94 -1.46
CA ARG A 354 3.46 -2.49 -1.27
C ARG A 354 4.43 -2.00 -2.34
N LYS A 355 3.98 -1.92 -3.59
CA LYS A 355 4.78 -1.40 -4.72
C LYS A 355 5.08 0.09 -4.53
N PHE A 356 4.08 0.88 -4.13
CA PHE A 356 4.26 2.30 -3.80
C PHE A 356 5.31 2.51 -2.70
N VAL A 357 5.24 1.74 -1.59
CA VAL A 357 6.22 1.82 -0.50
C VAL A 357 7.62 1.43 -0.97
N ARG A 358 7.75 0.35 -1.74
CA ARG A 358 9.05 -0.10 -2.26
C ARG A 358 9.69 0.94 -3.17
N ARG A 359 8.91 1.59 -4.04
CA ARG A 359 9.37 2.65 -4.95
C ARG A 359 9.73 3.94 -4.20
N ASN A 360 8.92 4.31 -3.21
CA ASN A 360 9.02 5.58 -2.49
C ASN A 360 9.53 5.43 -1.05
N ARG A 361 10.44 4.46 -0.79
CA ARG A 361 10.87 4.09 0.57
C ARG A 361 11.30 5.29 1.42
N LEU A 362 12.05 6.22 0.84
CA LEU A 362 12.57 7.40 1.54
C LEU A 362 11.45 8.38 1.90
N ALA A 363 10.54 8.66 0.96
CA ALA A 363 9.41 9.56 1.20
C ALA A 363 8.44 8.98 2.24
N VAL A 364 8.19 7.66 2.21
CA VAL A 364 7.35 7.00 3.21
C VAL A 364 7.99 7.05 4.59
N ILE A 365 9.29 6.75 4.71
CA ILE A 365 10.01 6.84 5.99
C ILE A 365 9.97 8.26 6.54
N ALA A 366 10.22 9.28 5.71
CA ALA A 366 10.16 10.67 6.11
C ALA A 366 8.75 11.07 6.58
N GLY A 367 7.70 10.70 5.83
CA GLY A 367 6.31 10.96 6.19
C GLY A 367 5.91 10.31 7.52
N VAL A 368 6.28 9.04 7.74
CA VAL A 368 6.05 8.34 9.01
C VAL A 368 6.80 9.04 10.16
N GLY A 369 8.04 9.47 9.93
CA GLY A 369 8.82 10.23 10.91
C GLY A 369 8.15 11.54 11.31
N ILE A 370 7.62 12.29 10.34
CA ILE A 370 6.88 13.53 10.60
C ILE A 370 5.63 13.25 11.44
N VAL A 371 4.82 12.26 11.05
CA VAL A 371 3.61 11.89 11.81
C VAL A 371 3.96 11.47 13.23
N LEU A 372 5.00 10.65 13.41
CA LEU A 372 5.43 10.23 14.75
C LEU A 372 5.91 11.41 15.58
N SER A 373 6.66 12.34 14.98
CA SER A 373 7.11 13.56 15.67
C SER A 373 5.96 14.45 16.10
N LEU A 374 4.91 14.59 15.27
CA LEU A 374 3.70 15.33 15.59
C LEU A 374 2.91 14.66 16.71
N LEU A 375 2.77 13.33 16.69
CA LEU A 375 2.09 12.59 17.75
C LEU A 375 2.83 12.71 19.09
N ILE A 376 4.16 12.63 19.08
CA ILE A 376 4.97 12.87 20.27
C ILE A 376 4.79 14.30 20.77
N GLY A 377 4.85 15.30 19.88
CA GLY A 377 4.65 16.71 20.22
C GLY A 377 3.26 17.01 20.78
N LEU A 378 2.20 16.41 20.22
CA LEU A 378 0.83 16.50 20.73
C LEU A 378 0.70 15.83 22.10
N GLY A 379 1.30 14.66 22.28
CA GLY A 379 1.32 13.95 23.56
C GLY A 379 2.01 14.76 24.65
N THR A 380 3.19 15.34 24.35
CA THR A 380 3.90 16.19 25.31
C THR A 380 3.10 17.46 25.62
N ALA A 381 2.60 18.17 24.61
CA ALA A 381 1.76 19.35 24.80
C ALA A 381 0.53 19.06 25.65
N TYR A 382 -0.14 17.92 25.42
CA TYR A 382 -1.29 17.50 26.22
C TYR A 382 -0.92 17.23 27.69
N THR A 383 0.24 16.59 27.96
CA THR A 383 0.69 16.39 29.33
C THR A 383 1.07 17.70 30.05
N TYR A 384 1.65 18.66 29.34
CA TYR A 384 1.92 20.00 29.89
C TYR A 384 0.62 20.73 30.20
N TYR A 385 -0.36 20.68 29.29
CA TYR A 385 -1.67 21.28 29.50
C TYR A 385 -2.40 20.71 30.73
N LEU A 386 -2.35 19.39 30.94
CA LEU A 386 -2.94 18.77 32.13
C LEU A 386 -2.25 19.22 33.43
N ARG A 387 -0.91 19.26 33.45
CA ARG A 387 -0.15 19.74 34.61
C ARG A 387 -0.46 21.20 34.96
N GLU A 388 -0.60 22.05 33.96
CA GLU A 388 -0.94 23.46 34.16
C GLU A 388 -2.36 23.61 34.73
N ARG A 389 -3.30 22.79 34.25
CA ARG A 389 -4.67 22.74 34.79
C ARG A 389 -4.72 22.34 36.26
N GLU A 390 -3.98 21.31 36.64
CA GLU A 390 -3.87 20.87 38.03
C GLU A 390 -3.29 21.97 38.94
N ALA A 391 -2.24 22.67 38.46
CA ALA A 391 -1.65 23.79 39.19
C ALA A 391 -2.62 24.97 39.36
N LEU A 392 -3.42 25.28 38.33
CA LEU A 392 -4.47 26.31 38.40
C LEU A 392 -5.57 25.96 39.41
N ASP A 393 -6.05 24.72 39.38
CA ASP A 393 -7.07 24.24 40.32
C ASP A 393 -6.54 24.27 41.77
N GLU A 394 -5.27 23.91 41.97
CA GLU A 394 -4.61 23.99 43.28
C GLU A 394 -4.49 25.44 43.77
N GLN A 395 -4.08 26.37 42.89
CA GLN A 395 -4.02 27.80 43.23
C GLN A 395 -5.40 28.36 43.59
N LEU A 396 -6.44 27.99 42.85
CA LEU A 396 -7.82 28.41 43.14
C LEU A 396 -8.28 27.89 44.51
N ARG A 397 -7.98 26.63 44.83
CA ARG A 397 -8.28 26.06 46.15
C ARG A 397 -7.56 26.80 47.27
N LEU A 398 -6.25 27.02 47.13
CA LEU A 398 -5.45 27.75 48.11
C LEU A 398 -5.99 29.17 48.34
N ARG A 399 -6.40 29.85 47.27
CA ARG A 399 -7.00 31.18 47.35
C ARG A 399 -8.35 31.17 48.07
N GLN A 400 -9.22 30.20 47.77
CA GLN A 400 -10.50 30.04 48.47
C GLN A 400 -10.29 29.79 49.97
N PHE A 401 -9.31 28.96 50.35
CA PHE A 401 -8.97 28.76 51.76
C PHE A 401 -8.45 30.03 52.42
N ALA A 402 -7.60 30.81 51.73
CA ALA A 402 -7.09 32.08 52.25
C ALA A 402 -8.21 33.12 52.43
N ASP A 403 -9.11 33.25 51.45
CA ASP A 403 -10.25 34.18 51.51
C ASP A 403 -11.22 33.77 52.62
N ALA A 404 -11.51 32.48 52.78
CA ALA A 404 -12.35 31.96 53.86
C ALA A 404 -11.71 32.17 55.24
N ALA A 405 -10.40 31.96 55.36
CA ALA A 405 -9.66 32.22 56.60
C ALA A 405 -9.71 33.72 56.96
N HIS A 406 -9.55 34.60 55.97
CA HIS A 406 -9.62 36.05 56.19
C HIS A 406 -11.02 36.52 56.59
N ALA A 407 -12.08 35.98 55.95
CA ALA A 407 -13.46 36.28 56.31
C ALA A 407 -13.80 35.83 57.74
N ASN A 408 -13.35 34.64 58.14
CA ASN A 408 -13.52 34.16 59.51
C ASN A 408 -12.80 35.04 60.53
N GLU A 409 -11.59 35.50 60.23
CA GLU A 409 -10.85 36.38 61.13
C GLU A 409 -11.56 37.73 61.33
N LEU A 410 -12.06 38.32 60.24
CA LEU A 410 -12.85 39.56 60.32
C LEU A 410 -14.12 39.39 61.15
N MET A 411 -14.83 38.27 60.99
CA MET A 411 -16.00 37.96 61.82
C MET A 411 -15.63 37.88 63.31
N ARG A 412 -14.50 37.24 63.67
CA ARG A 412 -14.08 37.13 65.07
C ARG A 412 -13.70 38.49 65.68
N ILE A 413 -13.08 39.37 64.91
CA ILE A 413 -12.78 40.74 65.34
C ILE A 413 -14.07 41.53 65.57
N ASP A 414 -15.04 41.40 64.67
CA ASP A 414 -16.32 42.11 64.79
C ASP A 414 -17.16 41.58 65.97
N GLU A 415 -17.21 40.26 66.15
CA GLU A 415 -17.80 39.61 67.33
C GLU A 415 -17.18 40.11 68.64
N ALA A 416 -15.85 40.19 68.71
CA ALA A 416 -15.14 40.65 69.91
C ALA A 416 -15.47 42.11 70.25
N ARG A 417 -15.50 43.00 69.24
CA ARG A 417 -15.88 44.41 69.42
C ARG A 417 -17.31 44.58 69.88
N GLY A 418 -18.22 43.77 69.31
CA GLY A 418 -19.62 43.76 69.75
C GLY A 418 -19.73 43.37 71.23
N TRP A 419 -19.06 42.30 71.66
CA TRP A 419 -19.08 41.86 73.05
C TRP A 419 -18.47 42.89 74.02
N GLU A 420 -17.38 43.55 73.64
CA GLU A 420 -16.77 44.61 74.42
C GLU A 420 -17.73 45.79 74.62
N GLY A 421 -18.39 46.25 73.54
CA GLY A 421 -19.41 47.30 73.63
C GLY A 421 -20.60 46.90 74.51
N PHE A 422 -21.06 45.66 74.39
CA PHE A 422 -22.17 45.14 75.21
C PHE A 422 -21.83 45.00 76.70
N ALA A 423 -20.60 44.58 77.00
CA ALA A 423 -20.09 44.56 78.37
C ALA A 423 -20.05 45.97 78.97
N HIS A 424 -19.63 46.97 78.18
CA HIS A 424 -19.63 48.37 78.62
C HIS A 424 -21.05 48.90 78.94
N VAL A 425 -22.04 48.58 78.10
CA VAL A 425 -23.46 48.89 78.38
C VAL A 425 -23.93 48.30 79.71
N SER A 426 -23.55 47.05 79.97
CA SER A 426 -23.94 46.34 81.21
C SER A 426 -23.36 47.02 82.45
N VAL A 427 -22.12 47.50 82.38
CA VAL A 427 -21.46 48.25 83.46
C VAL A 427 -22.17 49.59 83.71
N LEU A 428 -22.42 50.37 82.67
CA LEU A 428 -23.10 51.67 82.78
C LEU A 428 -24.49 51.55 83.41
N LEU A 429 -25.23 50.49 83.07
CA LEU A 429 -26.51 50.17 83.72
C LEU A 429 -26.36 49.89 85.21
N SER A 430 -25.34 49.13 85.62
CA SER A 430 -25.09 48.81 87.02
C SER A 430 -24.70 50.04 87.86
N GLU A 431 -24.09 51.05 87.23
CA GLU A 431 -23.75 52.34 87.85
C GLU A 431 -24.94 53.32 87.90
N GLY A 432 -26.11 52.94 87.36
CA GLY A 432 -27.30 53.79 87.29
C GLY A 432 -27.28 54.84 86.16
N LYS A 433 -26.28 54.80 85.26
CA LYS A 433 -26.14 55.71 84.12
C LYS A 433 -26.91 55.20 82.90
N THR A 434 -28.24 55.10 83.02
CA THR A 434 -29.09 54.45 82.02
C THR A 434 -29.12 55.17 80.66
N GLU A 435 -28.94 56.49 80.65
CA GLU A 435 -28.90 57.27 79.41
C GLU A 435 -27.62 57.04 78.59
N GLU A 436 -26.46 57.03 79.27
CA GLU A 436 -25.18 56.70 78.64
C GLU A 436 -25.15 55.24 78.16
N ALA A 437 -25.77 54.33 78.92
CA ALA A 437 -25.91 52.94 78.52
C ALA A 437 -26.74 52.76 77.24
N ASP A 438 -27.83 53.53 77.09
CA ASP A 438 -28.67 53.53 75.89
C ASP A 438 -27.93 54.08 74.66
N GLU A 439 -27.14 55.14 74.85
CA GLU A 439 -26.30 55.71 73.79
C GLU A 439 -25.18 54.74 73.36
N GLN A 440 -24.50 54.13 74.33
CA GLN A 440 -23.46 53.14 74.06
C GLN A 440 -24.00 51.90 73.36
N LEU A 441 -25.21 51.45 73.71
CA LEU A 441 -25.86 50.33 73.04
C LEU A 441 -26.07 50.64 71.55
N ARG A 442 -26.51 51.86 71.22
CA ARG A 442 -26.67 52.28 69.82
C ARG A 442 -25.34 52.40 69.06
N ALA A 443 -24.27 52.77 69.75
CA ALA A 443 -22.93 52.85 69.16
C ALA A 443 -22.26 51.47 68.98
N THR A 444 -22.79 50.43 69.63
CA THR A 444 -22.24 49.07 69.57
C THR A 444 -22.74 48.34 68.32
N PRO A 445 -21.87 47.69 67.53
CA PRO A 445 -22.30 46.86 66.40
C PRO A 445 -22.93 45.55 66.91
N ILE A 446 -24.24 45.55 67.19
CA ILE A 446 -24.96 44.42 67.81
C ILE A 446 -25.26 43.30 66.80
N THR A 447 -25.17 43.56 65.49
CA THR A 447 -25.49 42.59 64.44
C THR A 447 -24.56 41.38 64.39
N SER A 448 -23.38 41.47 64.99
CA SER A 448 -22.36 40.42 65.01
C SER A 448 -22.32 39.61 66.31
N ILE A 449 -23.11 39.95 67.32
CA ILE A 449 -23.06 39.27 68.63
C ILE A 449 -24.10 38.16 68.71
N ARG A 450 -23.69 36.98 69.16
CA ARG A 450 -24.63 35.94 69.60
C ARG A 450 -25.16 36.27 71.00
N LEU A 451 -26.30 36.97 71.04
CA LEU A 451 -26.91 37.47 72.26
C LEU A 451 -27.24 36.37 73.30
N SER A 452 -26.89 36.59 74.58
CA SER A 452 -27.00 35.65 75.71
C SER A 452 -28.14 35.99 76.70
N PRO A 453 -28.46 35.14 77.69
CA PRO A 453 -29.44 35.47 78.75
C PRO A 453 -29.14 36.76 79.53
N GLN A 454 -27.87 37.13 79.66
CA GLN A 454 -27.47 38.37 80.33
C GLN A 454 -27.83 39.59 79.45
N SER A 455 -27.77 39.42 78.13
CA SER A 455 -28.15 40.48 77.20
C SER A 455 -29.65 40.79 77.22
N SER A 456 -30.52 39.80 77.46
CA SER A 456 -31.95 40.03 77.57
C SER A 456 -32.31 40.90 78.78
N VAL A 457 -31.57 40.77 79.90
CA VAL A 457 -31.76 41.61 81.09
C VAL A 457 -31.38 43.07 80.83
N VAL A 458 -30.26 43.29 80.13
CA VAL A 458 -29.79 44.62 79.72
C VAL A 458 -30.79 45.28 78.77
N LEU A 459 -31.21 44.56 77.73
CA LEU A 459 -32.17 45.01 76.73
C LEU A 459 -33.56 45.28 77.35
N ARG A 460 -34.02 44.44 78.28
CA ARG A 460 -35.26 44.65 79.04
C ARG A 460 -35.21 45.96 79.82
N SER A 461 -34.12 46.18 80.55
CA SER A 461 -33.93 47.38 81.38
C SER A 461 -33.94 48.65 80.53
N LEU A 462 -33.19 48.66 79.44
CA LEU A 462 -33.14 49.80 78.50
C LEU A 462 -34.45 49.99 77.74
N GLY A 463 -35.10 48.90 77.31
CA GLY A 463 -36.40 48.96 76.64
C GLY A 463 -37.48 49.59 77.52
N ASN A 464 -37.60 49.13 78.77
CA ASN A 464 -38.54 49.69 79.74
C ASN A 464 -38.23 51.15 80.07
N TRP A 465 -36.96 51.49 80.27
CA TRP A 465 -36.56 52.86 80.56
C TRP A 465 -36.85 53.82 79.41
N ASN A 466 -36.60 53.41 78.16
CA ASN A 466 -36.95 54.19 76.98
C ASN A 466 -38.47 54.37 76.84
N ALA A 467 -39.25 53.33 77.11
CA ALA A 467 -40.70 53.38 77.07
C ALA A 467 -41.27 54.39 78.08
N LEU A 468 -40.76 54.40 79.32
CA LEU A 468 -41.15 55.38 80.35
C LEU A 468 -40.84 56.83 79.98
N ARG A 469 -39.86 57.05 79.10
CA ARG A 469 -39.46 58.37 78.59
C ARG A 469 -40.15 58.76 77.28
N GLY A 470 -41.06 57.93 76.75
CA GLY A 470 -41.71 58.15 75.46
C GLY A 470 -40.80 57.96 74.24
N ARG A 471 -39.62 57.33 74.41
CA ARG A 471 -38.68 57.01 73.33
C ARG A 471 -39.05 55.68 72.67
N TRP A 472 -40.20 55.66 72.00
CA TRP A 472 -40.80 54.44 71.45
C TRP A 472 -39.94 53.70 70.41
N PRO A 473 -39.23 54.37 69.48
CA PRO A 473 -38.34 53.67 68.54
C PRO A 473 -37.18 52.94 69.24
N GLN A 474 -36.55 53.59 70.21
CA GLN A 474 -35.43 53.03 70.97
C GLN A 474 -35.87 51.85 71.85
N ALA A 475 -37.05 51.98 72.48
CA ALA A 475 -37.66 50.90 73.23
C ALA A 475 -37.97 49.71 72.32
N THR A 476 -38.54 49.97 71.13
CA THR A 476 -38.85 48.96 70.12
C THR A 476 -37.59 48.20 69.67
N ASP A 477 -36.50 48.90 69.41
CA ASP A 477 -35.23 48.27 68.98
C ASP A 477 -34.64 47.36 70.06
N CYS A 478 -34.65 47.80 71.33
CA CYS A 478 -34.22 46.98 72.47
C CYS A 478 -35.06 45.69 72.58
N PHE A 479 -36.37 45.81 72.43
CA PHE A 479 -37.29 44.68 72.51
C PHE A 479 -37.20 43.74 71.31
N LYS A 480 -37.01 44.25 70.11
CA LYS A 480 -36.72 43.43 68.91
C LYS A 480 -35.43 42.65 69.06
N MET A 481 -34.39 43.26 69.62
CA MET A 481 -33.16 42.56 69.95
C MET A 481 -33.40 41.50 71.02
N MET A 482 -34.16 41.81 72.06
CA MET A 482 -34.51 40.88 73.13
C MET A 482 -35.26 39.64 72.60
N MET A 483 -36.22 39.81 71.69
CA MET A 483 -36.94 38.69 71.07
C MET A 483 -36.02 37.80 70.23
N LYS A 484 -35.06 38.39 69.49
CA LYS A 484 -34.05 37.60 68.77
C LYS A 484 -33.19 36.76 69.71
N THR A 485 -32.88 37.26 70.92
CA THR A 485 -32.14 36.49 71.95
C THR A 485 -32.93 35.28 72.44
N ASP A 486 -34.25 35.43 72.58
CA ASP A 486 -35.15 34.38 73.05
C ASP A 486 -35.38 33.32 71.95
N ASP A 487 -35.39 33.71 70.68
CA ASP A 487 -35.44 32.78 69.55
C ASP A 487 -34.21 31.89 69.42
N LEU A 488 -33.01 32.45 69.64
CA LEU A 488 -31.77 31.68 69.61
C LEU A 488 -31.65 30.73 70.81
N ASN A 489 -32.38 30.99 71.91
CA ASN A 489 -32.34 30.24 73.17
C ASN A 489 -33.72 29.66 73.55
N ARG A 490 -34.45 29.10 72.58
CA ARG A 490 -35.83 28.54 72.75
C ARG A 490 -36.07 27.67 73.99
N GLY A 491 -35.04 27.05 74.56
CA GLY A 491 -35.15 26.22 75.78
C GLY A 491 -35.08 26.98 77.11
N GLN A 492 -34.77 28.29 77.12
CA GLN A 492 -34.51 29.06 78.34
C GLN A 492 -35.58 30.09 78.69
N ASN A 493 -36.59 30.33 77.82
CA ASN A 493 -37.73 31.22 78.07
C ASN A 493 -37.35 32.55 78.74
N LEU A 494 -36.46 33.29 78.07
CA LEU A 494 -35.80 34.48 78.59
C LEU A 494 -36.73 35.70 78.68
N THR A 495 -37.83 35.70 77.92
CA THR A 495 -38.91 36.71 78.04
C THR A 495 -40.01 36.21 78.97
N ASN A 496 -40.27 36.97 80.03
CA ASN A 496 -41.35 36.67 80.97
C ASN A 496 -42.68 37.31 80.51
N SER A 497 -43.78 36.97 81.20
CA SER A 497 -45.11 37.48 80.86
C SER A 497 -45.22 39.02 80.93
N LEU A 498 -44.49 39.66 81.83
CA LEU A 498 -44.46 41.12 81.96
C LEU A 498 -43.70 41.78 80.81
N ASP A 499 -42.65 41.13 80.32
CA ASP A 499 -41.91 41.60 79.14
C ASP A 499 -42.81 41.59 77.91
N LEU A 500 -43.62 40.54 77.74
CA LEU A 500 -44.55 40.46 76.61
C LEU A 500 -45.57 41.59 76.64
N VAL A 501 -46.12 41.92 77.82
CA VAL A 501 -46.99 43.09 78.00
C VAL A 501 -46.26 44.40 77.66
N ALA A 502 -45.02 44.56 78.11
CA ALA A 502 -44.21 45.75 77.84
C ALA A 502 -43.89 45.90 76.34
N ILE A 503 -43.56 44.79 75.66
CA ILE A 503 -43.34 44.75 74.22
C ILE A 503 -44.62 45.12 73.48
N SER A 504 -45.78 44.51 73.81
CA SER A 504 -47.08 44.85 73.19
C SER A 504 -47.36 46.34 73.30
N SER A 505 -47.23 46.89 74.51
CA SER A 505 -47.52 48.30 74.80
C SER A 505 -46.61 49.23 74.00
N VAL A 506 -45.31 48.96 73.95
CA VAL A 506 -44.34 49.78 73.21
C VAL A 506 -44.56 49.71 71.70
N LEU A 507 -44.89 48.54 71.15
CA LEU A 507 -45.12 48.38 69.72
C LEU A 507 -46.43 49.06 69.26
N ILE A 508 -47.45 49.07 70.10
CA ILE A 508 -48.72 49.76 69.85
C ILE A 508 -48.53 51.28 69.92
N GLU A 509 -47.96 51.78 71.01
CA GLU A 509 -47.71 53.23 71.23
C GLU A 509 -46.68 53.80 70.25
N GLY A 510 -45.75 52.97 69.77
CA GLY A 510 -44.73 53.34 68.78
C GLY A 510 -45.27 53.60 67.36
N GLY A 511 -46.57 53.42 67.12
CA GLY A 511 -47.24 53.90 65.90
C GLY A 511 -46.92 53.12 64.62
N LYS A 512 -46.44 51.87 64.72
CA LYS A 512 -46.15 51.00 63.58
C LYS A 512 -46.96 49.69 63.63
N PRO A 513 -48.15 49.63 63.01
CA PRO A 513 -49.04 48.47 63.09
C PRO A 513 -48.43 47.16 62.57
N GLN A 514 -47.43 47.24 61.69
CA GLN A 514 -46.74 46.08 61.12
C GLN A 514 -45.84 45.40 62.16
N ASP A 515 -45.20 46.16 63.05
CA ASP A 515 -44.30 45.62 64.05
C ASP A 515 -45.08 44.85 65.14
N TYR A 516 -46.26 45.36 65.52
CA TYR A 516 -47.15 44.65 66.44
C TYR A 516 -47.71 43.36 65.83
N ARG A 517 -48.11 43.36 64.54
CA ARG A 517 -48.54 42.12 63.86
C ARG A 517 -47.43 41.09 63.77
N ALA A 518 -46.20 41.52 63.48
CA ALA A 518 -45.04 40.62 63.46
C ALA A 518 -44.79 40.00 64.85
N PHE A 519 -44.96 40.78 65.92
CA PHE A 519 -44.88 40.28 67.28
C PHE A 519 -46.02 39.30 67.63
N GLN A 520 -47.26 39.58 67.21
CA GLN A 520 -48.38 38.65 67.40
C GLN A 520 -48.13 37.32 66.68
N SER A 521 -47.62 37.36 65.43
CA SER A 521 -47.22 36.16 64.69
C SER A 521 -46.12 35.40 65.42
N TRP A 522 -45.07 36.10 65.87
CA TRP A 522 -43.97 35.52 66.64
C TRP A 522 -44.45 34.83 67.93
N ALA A 523 -45.32 35.49 68.70
CA ALA A 523 -45.88 34.93 69.93
C ALA A 523 -46.81 33.74 69.66
N THR A 524 -47.59 33.79 68.57
CA THR A 524 -48.46 32.68 68.15
C THR A 524 -47.63 31.46 67.76
N ASP A 525 -46.63 31.63 66.90
CA ASP A 525 -45.74 30.55 66.48
C ASP A 525 -45.00 29.91 67.68
N ARG A 526 -44.73 30.71 68.71
CA ARG A 526 -43.95 30.28 69.88
C ARG A 526 -44.78 29.59 70.96
N TYR A 527 -45.98 30.08 71.25
CA TYR A 527 -46.76 29.63 72.41
C TYR A 527 -48.06 28.89 72.06
N ALA A 528 -48.60 29.01 70.84
CA ALA A 528 -49.92 28.45 70.50
C ALA A 528 -50.00 26.92 70.54
N ALA A 529 -48.87 26.22 70.37
CA ALA A 529 -48.81 24.76 70.42
C ALA A 529 -48.63 24.17 71.84
N SER A 530 -48.45 25.01 72.87
CA SER A 530 -48.19 24.58 74.25
C SER A 530 -49.48 24.39 75.05
N SER A 531 -49.60 23.26 75.75
CA SER A 531 -50.72 22.99 76.68
C SER A 531 -50.49 23.54 78.10
N SER A 532 -49.39 24.28 78.32
CA SER A 532 -49.04 24.86 79.61
C SER A 532 -49.88 26.10 79.90
N SER A 533 -50.49 26.17 81.09
CA SER A 533 -51.26 27.34 81.52
C SER A 533 -50.44 28.65 81.51
N LEU A 534 -49.13 28.56 81.74
CA LEU A 534 -48.21 29.69 81.70
C LEU A 534 -48.01 30.21 80.28
N ASP A 535 -47.89 29.33 79.28
CA ASP A 535 -47.68 29.74 77.89
C ASP A 535 -48.97 30.26 77.25
N VAL A 536 -50.13 29.71 77.64
CA VAL A 536 -51.43 30.30 77.31
C VAL A 536 -51.53 31.72 77.88
N SER A 537 -51.12 31.95 79.14
CA SER A 537 -51.09 33.29 79.72
C SER A 537 -50.13 34.23 78.99
N ARG A 538 -48.95 33.76 78.58
CA ARG A 538 -47.98 34.54 77.79
C ARG A 538 -48.53 34.94 76.42
N LEU A 539 -49.18 34.00 75.72
CA LEU A 539 -49.83 34.24 74.44
C LEU A 539 -50.92 35.31 74.57
N LEU A 540 -51.74 35.22 75.63
CA LEU A 540 -52.77 36.20 75.91
C LEU A 540 -52.17 37.59 76.20
N HIS A 541 -51.11 37.69 76.99
CA HIS A 541 -50.41 38.96 77.23
C HIS A 541 -49.78 39.58 75.98
N ALA A 542 -49.39 38.77 75.00
CA ALA A 542 -48.82 39.23 73.74
C ALA A 542 -49.87 39.71 72.72
N ILE A 543 -51.14 39.29 72.85
CA ILE A 543 -52.18 39.47 71.81
C ILE A 543 -53.38 40.32 72.27
N LEU A 544 -53.67 40.40 73.57
CA LEU A 544 -54.91 41.02 74.08
C LEU A 544 -54.84 42.51 74.43
N LEU A 545 -53.70 43.16 74.23
CA LEU A 545 -53.54 44.62 74.30
C LEU A 545 -53.65 45.22 72.90
#